data_AF-V6JA55-F1
#
_entry.id   AF-V6JA55-F1
#
_cell.length_a   1.000
_cell.length_b   1.000
_cell.length_c   1.000
_cell.angle_alpha   90.00
_cell.angle_beta   90.00
_cell.angle_gamma   90.00
#
_symmetry.space_group_name_H-M   'P 1'
#
loop_
_entity.id
_entity.type
_entity.pdbx_description
1 polymer ?
#
loop_
_entity_poly.entity_id
_entity_poly.type
_entity_poly.pdbx_seq_one_letter_code
_entity_poly.pdbx_strand_id
1 'polypeptide(L)'
;MKVNTEIVKHYLNGISSSDYSDSWIFHSIEEGQYLFEEPDPEQIPIITQTVEEIQTQLDPFLPFNQDLWDTLFPMAASRLQKVTIQLVVGCPSPYGAMVRTGPDGSETIIFDLIRMSCYKSAQNDVSEIIRKMLTHECAHLLLHQDYPESEANTYREKLSYLLFDEGLAHFLAMDEQVNNYDWTSSETLERKEKAFHDFSEAYKEENSDQQKQNLINACAGAFWDKFACIAGMFWFADIYQMNRRAGIKSAYQKGWINFSNELLKKVG
;
A
#
# COMPACT_ATOMS: atom_id res chain seq x y z
N MET A 1 -5.10 13.55 -9.90
CA MET A 1 -3.73 13.01 -9.92
C MET A 1 -3.11 13.30 -11.27
N LYS A 2 -1.79 13.44 -11.33
CA LYS A 2 -1.04 13.65 -12.58
C LYS A 2 -0.29 12.37 -12.91
N VAL A 3 -0.39 11.90 -14.16
CA VAL A 3 0.35 10.70 -14.59
C VAL A 3 1.58 11.12 -15.37
N ASN A 4 2.76 10.74 -14.87
CA ASN A 4 4.01 10.84 -15.60
C ASN A 4 4.33 9.47 -16.23
N THR A 5 4.49 9.47 -17.55
CA THR A 5 4.74 8.27 -18.36
C THR A 5 6.05 8.37 -19.14
N GLU A 6 6.99 9.23 -18.75
CA GLU A 6 8.20 9.50 -19.53
C GLU A 6 9.06 8.24 -19.72
N ILE A 7 9.41 7.56 -18.62
CA ILE A 7 10.21 6.32 -18.64
C ILE A 7 9.53 5.24 -19.46
N VAL A 8 8.24 4.98 -19.20
CA VAL A 8 7.51 3.94 -19.96
C VAL A 8 7.39 4.31 -21.45
N LYS A 9 7.24 5.59 -21.81
CA LYS A 9 7.24 6.02 -23.21
C LYS A 9 8.59 5.78 -23.88
N HIS A 10 9.72 6.00 -23.19
CA HIS A 10 11.03 5.66 -23.73
C HIS A 10 11.14 4.17 -24.02
N TYR A 11 10.78 3.33 -23.05
CA TYR A 11 10.77 1.88 -23.21
C TYR A 11 9.86 1.41 -24.37
N LEU A 12 8.61 1.88 -24.43
CA LEU A 12 7.67 1.49 -25.49
C LEU A 12 8.11 1.92 -26.90
N ASN A 13 8.92 2.98 -27.01
CA ASN A 13 9.50 3.44 -28.27
C ASN A 13 10.83 2.74 -28.62
N GLY A 14 11.28 1.78 -27.82
CA GLY A 14 12.55 1.08 -28.03
C GLY A 14 13.79 1.96 -27.81
N ILE A 15 13.65 3.05 -27.04
CA ILE A 15 14.79 3.88 -26.63
C ILE A 15 15.62 3.09 -25.61
N SER A 16 16.94 3.20 -25.70
CA SER A 16 17.86 2.49 -24.80
C SER A 16 17.62 2.89 -23.34
N SER A 17 17.72 1.92 -22.44
CA SER A 17 17.64 2.15 -20.99
C SER A 17 18.68 3.12 -20.45
N SER A 18 19.80 3.33 -21.16
CA SER A 18 20.78 4.37 -20.80
C SER A 18 20.16 5.75 -20.68
N ASP A 19 19.06 6.01 -21.39
CA ASP A 19 18.42 7.32 -21.46
C ASP A 19 17.42 7.58 -20.32
N TYR A 20 17.10 6.57 -19.51
CA TYR A 20 16.16 6.72 -18.39
C TYR A 20 16.57 6.02 -17.09
N SER A 21 17.55 5.12 -17.12
CA SER A 21 18.00 4.35 -15.95
C SER A 21 18.67 5.20 -14.87
N ASP A 22 19.20 6.40 -15.19
CA ASP A 22 19.73 7.37 -14.21
C ASP A 22 18.63 8.19 -13.50
N SER A 23 17.35 7.83 -13.68
CA SER A 23 16.24 8.47 -12.99
C SER A 23 16.36 8.34 -11.47
N TRP A 24 15.98 9.42 -10.75
CA TRP A 24 15.93 9.46 -9.28
C TRP A 24 15.13 8.31 -8.66
N ILE A 25 14.17 7.77 -9.42
CA ILE A 25 13.31 6.66 -9.00
C ILE A 25 14.15 5.46 -8.57
N PHE A 26 15.13 5.08 -9.37
CA PHE A 26 15.97 3.90 -9.14
C PHE A 26 16.99 4.10 -8.00
N HIS A 27 17.22 5.35 -7.60
CA HIS A 27 17.99 5.72 -6.40
C HIS A 27 17.12 5.89 -5.14
N SER A 28 15.79 5.90 -5.29
CA SER A 28 14.84 6.11 -4.19
C SER A 28 14.27 4.81 -3.63
N ILE A 29 14.50 3.67 -4.28
CA ILE A 29 13.91 2.39 -3.91
C ILE A 29 14.37 1.96 -2.52
N GLU A 30 15.70 1.92 -2.31
CA GLU A 30 16.35 1.63 -1.04
C GLU A 30 17.39 2.70 -0.74
N GLU A 31 17.46 3.16 0.50
CA GLU A 31 18.36 4.25 0.90
C GLU A 31 19.83 3.88 0.61
N GLY A 32 20.51 4.76 -0.14
CA GLY A 32 21.92 4.60 -0.49
C GLY A 32 22.21 3.56 -1.58
N GLN A 33 21.19 2.97 -2.21
CA GLN A 33 21.35 2.00 -3.28
C GLN A 33 20.84 2.51 -4.61
N TYR A 34 21.42 1.98 -5.70
CA TYR A 34 20.90 2.12 -7.05
C TYR A 34 20.35 0.77 -7.50
N LEU A 35 19.05 0.74 -7.81
CA LEU A 35 18.32 -0.49 -8.10
C LEU A 35 17.59 -0.35 -9.45
N PHE A 36 18.19 -0.94 -10.48
CA PHE A 36 17.65 -1.00 -11.83
C PHE A 36 17.84 -2.39 -12.43
N GLU A 37 16.79 -2.93 -13.04
CA GLU A 37 16.80 -4.17 -13.82
C GLU A 37 16.43 -3.84 -15.26
N GLU A 38 17.24 -4.25 -16.23
CA GLU A 38 16.97 -3.98 -17.64
C GLU A 38 15.62 -4.58 -18.06
N PRO A 39 14.67 -3.76 -18.54
CA PRO A 39 13.35 -4.25 -18.91
C PRO A 39 13.40 -5.06 -20.21
N ASP A 40 12.79 -6.24 -20.20
CA ASP A 40 12.72 -7.11 -21.37
C ASP A 40 11.86 -6.49 -22.50
N PRO A 41 12.40 -6.23 -23.70
CA PRO A 41 11.64 -5.70 -24.83
C PRO A 41 10.45 -6.55 -25.28
N GLU A 42 10.43 -7.86 -24.97
CA GLU A 42 9.31 -8.74 -25.30
C GLU A 42 8.02 -8.37 -24.54
N GLN A 43 8.13 -7.59 -23.45
CA GLN A 43 6.97 -7.15 -22.66
C GLN A 43 6.25 -5.92 -23.23
N ILE A 44 6.75 -5.27 -24.30
CA ILE A 44 6.12 -4.07 -24.89
C ILE A 44 4.59 -4.21 -25.12
N PRO A 45 4.07 -5.33 -25.68
CA PRO A 45 2.63 -5.47 -25.90
C PRO A 45 1.81 -5.45 -24.61
N ILE A 46 2.26 -6.15 -23.56
CA ILE A 46 1.54 -6.19 -22.28
C ILE A 46 1.63 -4.86 -21.55
N ILE A 47 2.78 -4.19 -21.60
CA ILE A 47 2.97 -2.87 -20.98
C ILE A 47 2.11 -1.80 -21.65
N THR A 48 1.97 -1.85 -22.99
CA THR A 48 1.08 -0.94 -23.72
C THR A 48 -0.35 -1.04 -23.21
N GLN A 49 -0.87 -2.26 -23.09
CA GLN A 49 -2.22 -2.51 -22.55
C GLN A 49 -2.35 -2.01 -21.10
N THR A 50 -1.38 -2.32 -20.24
CA THR A 50 -1.40 -1.90 -18.83
C THR A 50 -1.43 -0.37 -18.68
N VAL A 51 -0.70 0.38 -19.51
CA VAL A 51 -0.74 1.85 -19.50
C VAL A 51 -2.15 2.37 -19.79
N GLU A 52 -2.83 1.83 -20.80
CA GLU A 52 -4.19 2.23 -21.18
C GLU A 52 -5.19 1.92 -20.06
N GLU A 53 -5.06 0.75 -19.41
CA GLU A 53 -5.90 0.35 -18.28
C GLU A 53 -5.69 1.26 -17.07
N ILE A 54 -4.45 1.58 -16.71
CA ILE A 54 -4.15 2.52 -15.61
C ILE A 54 -4.73 3.89 -15.90
N GLN A 55 -4.55 4.41 -17.12
CA GLN A 55 -5.10 5.71 -17.50
C GLN A 55 -6.63 5.72 -17.38
N THR A 56 -7.30 4.65 -17.80
CA THR A 56 -8.74 4.48 -17.67
C THR A 56 -9.19 4.46 -16.21
N GLN A 57 -8.45 3.79 -15.32
CA GLN A 57 -8.76 3.72 -13.89
C GLN A 57 -8.47 5.02 -13.12
N LEU A 58 -7.78 5.99 -13.71
CA LEU A 58 -7.43 7.25 -13.05
C LEU A 58 -8.36 8.41 -13.40
N ASP A 59 -9.21 8.28 -14.44
CA ASP A 59 -10.08 9.36 -14.92
C ASP A 59 -11.53 8.87 -15.20
N PRO A 60 -12.44 8.90 -14.19
CA PRO A 60 -12.17 9.25 -12.79
C PRO A 60 -11.64 8.05 -11.98
N PHE A 61 -10.75 8.33 -11.03
CA PHE A 61 -10.36 7.34 -10.01
C PHE A 61 -11.54 6.99 -9.09
N LEU A 62 -11.86 5.69 -9.05
CA LEU A 62 -12.88 5.11 -8.17
C LEU A 62 -12.21 4.10 -7.23
N PRO A 63 -12.04 4.41 -5.94
CA PRO A 63 -11.48 3.47 -4.97
C PRO A 63 -12.42 2.28 -4.72
N PHE A 64 -11.85 1.18 -4.25
CA PHE A 64 -12.65 0.14 -3.59
C PHE A 64 -13.34 0.73 -2.35
N ASN A 65 -14.43 0.09 -1.93
CA ASN A 65 -15.15 0.49 -0.72
C ASN A 65 -15.58 1.97 -0.71
N GLN A 66 -16.04 2.50 -1.86
CA GLN A 66 -16.40 3.91 -2.08
C GLN A 66 -17.15 4.55 -0.90
N ASP A 67 -18.17 3.88 -0.34
CA ASP A 67 -18.94 4.39 0.80
C ASP A 67 -18.10 4.62 2.07
N LEU A 68 -17.16 3.70 2.36
CA LEU A 68 -16.21 3.86 3.46
C LEU A 68 -15.19 4.93 3.09
N TRP A 69 -14.64 4.88 1.89
CA TRP A 69 -13.68 5.86 1.39
C TRP A 69 -14.17 7.30 1.54
N ASP A 70 -15.37 7.61 1.04
CA ASP A 70 -15.95 8.96 1.10
C ASP A 70 -16.26 9.40 2.53
N THR A 71 -16.48 8.45 3.44
CA THR A 71 -16.70 8.73 4.86
C THR A 71 -15.41 9.12 5.58
N LEU A 72 -14.29 8.48 5.21
CA LEU A 72 -12.99 8.67 5.84
C LEU A 72 -12.23 9.85 5.24
N PHE A 73 -12.31 9.99 3.91
CA PHE A 73 -11.51 10.93 3.15
C PHE A 73 -12.40 11.94 2.39
N PRO A 74 -13.08 12.85 3.11
CA PRO A 74 -13.87 13.88 2.46
C PRO A 74 -12.98 14.70 1.52
N MET A 75 -13.51 14.99 0.33
CA MET A 75 -12.79 15.73 -0.72
C MET A 75 -11.51 15.03 -1.22
N ALA A 76 -11.41 13.70 -1.13
CA ALA A 76 -10.26 12.92 -1.59
C ALA A 76 -9.76 13.33 -2.99
N ALA A 77 -10.66 13.52 -3.97
CA ALA A 77 -10.28 13.92 -5.32
C ALA A 77 -9.49 15.25 -5.36
N SER A 78 -9.86 16.23 -4.52
CA SER A 78 -9.14 17.50 -4.40
C SER A 78 -7.80 17.31 -3.68
N ARG A 79 -7.77 16.47 -2.64
CA ARG A 79 -6.56 16.17 -1.86
C ARG A 79 -5.51 15.42 -2.69
N LEU A 80 -5.95 14.53 -3.57
CA LEU A 80 -5.12 13.75 -4.49
C LEU A 80 -4.81 14.50 -5.81
N GLN A 81 -5.31 15.72 -6.00
CA GLN A 81 -5.17 16.42 -7.28
C GLN A 81 -3.70 16.65 -7.66
N LYS A 82 -2.86 16.96 -6.67
CA LYS A 82 -1.44 17.29 -6.85
C LYS A 82 -0.50 16.08 -6.86
N VAL A 83 -0.99 14.92 -6.46
CA VAL A 83 -0.21 13.68 -6.40
C VAL A 83 0.22 13.29 -7.80
N THR A 84 1.50 12.93 -7.93
CA THR A 84 2.07 12.36 -9.15
C THR A 84 2.04 10.84 -9.06
N ILE A 85 1.56 10.21 -10.12
CA ILE A 85 1.71 8.78 -10.37
C ILE A 85 2.73 8.62 -11.48
N GLN A 86 3.80 7.91 -11.18
CA GLN A 86 4.92 7.69 -12.07
C GLN A 86 4.87 6.25 -12.59
N LEU A 87 4.60 6.09 -13.88
CA LEU A 87 4.60 4.79 -14.54
C LEU A 87 5.99 4.51 -15.09
N VAL A 88 6.59 3.41 -14.63
CA VAL A 88 7.97 3.04 -14.95
C VAL A 88 8.10 1.60 -15.39
N VAL A 89 9.30 1.29 -15.89
CA VAL A 89 9.82 -0.06 -16.04
C VAL A 89 11.25 -0.08 -15.50
N GLY A 90 11.66 -1.23 -14.98
CA GLY A 90 13.04 -1.48 -14.56
C GLY A 90 13.27 -1.45 -13.05
N CYS A 91 12.23 -1.41 -12.22
CA CYS A 91 12.37 -1.72 -10.81
C CYS A 91 12.58 -3.23 -10.61
N PRO A 92 13.52 -3.66 -9.74
CA PRO A 92 13.72 -5.08 -9.45
C PRO A 92 12.56 -5.64 -8.61
N SER A 93 12.40 -6.97 -8.61
CA SER A 93 11.49 -7.63 -7.67
C SER A 93 11.94 -7.38 -6.22
N PRO A 94 11.03 -7.12 -5.25
CA PRO A 94 9.57 -7.19 -5.34
C PRO A 94 8.88 -5.82 -5.59
N TYR A 95 9.59 -4.81 -6.08
CA TYR A 95 9.13 -3.41 -6.13
C TYR A 95 8.16 -3.13 -7.28
N GLY A 96 6.90 -3.55 -7.14
CA GLY A 96 5.85 -3.30 -8.13
C GLY A 96 5.03 -2.02 -7.92
N ALA A 97 4.84 -1.62 -6.66
CA ALA A 97 4.16 -0.40 -6.27
C ALA A 97 4.85 0.16 -5.03
N MET A 98 5.00 1.48 -4.96
CA MET A 98 5.59 2.16 -3.80
C MET A 98 5.28 3.65 -3.78
N VAL A 99 5.22 4.25 -2.59
CA VAL A 99 5.27 5.71 -2.41
C VAL A 99 6.70 6.13 -2.09
N ARG A 100 7.19 7.17 -2.77
CA ARG A 100 8.50 7.80 -2.53
C ARG A 100 8.40 9.31 -2.56
N THR A 101 9.26 9.96 -1.80
CA THR A 101 9.43 11.41 -1.86
C THR A 101 10.29 11.77 -3.07
N GLY A 102 9.69 12.51 -4.01
CA GLY A 102 10.37 13.00 -5.19
C GLY A 102 11.40 14.10 -4.87
N PRO A 103 12.24 14.50 -5.85
CA PRO A 103 13.27 15.51 -5.66
C PRO A 103 12.74 16.89 -5.22
N ASP A 104 11.46 17.18 -5.48
CA ASP A 104 10.76 18.40 -5.08
C ASP A 104 10.13 18.31 -3.68
N GLY A 105 10.32 17.19 -2.97
CA GLY A 105 9.75 16.91 -1.66
C GLY A 105 8.31 16.41 -1.67
N SER A 106 7.71 16.18 -2.85
CA SER A 106 6.34 15.67 -2.95
C SER A 106 6.27 14.15 -2.92
N GLU A 107 5.24 13.59 -2.29
CA GLU A 107 4.97 12.15 -2.37
C GLU A 107 4.49 11.77 -3.78
N THR A 108 5.16 10.76 -4.35
CA THR A 108 4.89 10.21 -5.68
C THR A 108 4.61 8.72 -5.54
N ILE A 109 3.51 8.26 -6.14
CA ILE A 109 3.23 6.84 -6.29
C ILE A 109 3.99 6.36 -7.53
N ILE A 110 4.77 5.29 -7.38
CA ILE A 110 5.55 4.69 -8.46
C ILE A 110 4.97 3.31 -8.73
N PHE A 111 4.66 3.05 -10.00
CA PHE A 111 4.19 1.75 -10.48
C PHE A 111 5.17 1.21 -11.52
N ASP A 112 5.80 0.07 -11.21
CA ASP A 112 6.56 -0.67 -12.21
C ASP A 112 5.62 -1.61 -12.97
N LEU A 113 5.42 -1.32 -14.25
CA LEU A 113 4.40 -2.00 -15.05
C LEU A 113 4.77 -3.45 -15.38
N ILE A 114 6.06 -3.78 -15.42
CA ILE A 114 6.53 -5.15 -15.64
C ILE A 114 6.20 -5.98 -14.40
N ARG A 115 6.57 -5.49 -13.20
CA ARG A 115 6.24 -6.16 -11.93
C ARG A 115 4.75 -6.27 -11.71
N MET A 116 3.99 -5.21 -12.01
CA MET A 116 2.53 -5.26 -11.91
C MET A 116 1.92 -6.32 -12.83
N SER A 117 2.45 -6.47 -14.04
CA SER A 117 1.95 -7.48 -14.99
C SER A 117 2.12 -8.92 -14.49
N CYS A 118 3.08 -9.18 -13.59
CA CYS A 118 3.25 -10.50 -12.97
C CYS A 118 2.08 -10.89 -12.04
N TYR A 119 1.26 -9.95 -11.58
CA TYR A 119 0.06 -10.25 -10.79
C TYR A 119 -1.13 -10.69 -11.66
N LYS A 120 -1.02 -10.57 -12.99
CA LYS A 120 -2.03 -11.05 -13.92
C LYS A 120 -2.12 -12.57 -13.80
N SER A 121 -3.30 -13.05 -13.40
CA SER A 121 -3.62 -14.48 -13.40
C SER A 121 -4.83 -14.70 -14.30
N ALA A 122 -5.09 -15.95 -14.69
CA ALA A 122 -6.29 -16.29 -15.47
C ALA A 122 -7.62 -15.95 -14.73
N GLN A 123 -7.56 -15.63 -13.43
CA GLN A 123 -8.70 -15.40 -12.56
C GLN A 123 -8.87 -13.92 -12.17
N ASN A 124 -7.87 -13.06 -12.42
CA ASN A 124 -7.89 -11.66 -12.00
C ASN A 124 -7.86 -10.71 -13.21
N ASP A 125 -8.79 -9.78 -13.23
CA ASP A 125 -8.75 -8.65 -14.16
C ASP A 125 -7.60 -7.71 -13.76
N VAL A 126 -6.74 -7.34 -14.72
CA VAL A 126 -5.64 -6.40 -14.51
C VAL A 126 -6.19 -5.05 -14.05
N SER A 127 -7.34 -4.65 -14.57
CA SER A 127 -8.04 -3.44 -14.16
C SER A 127 -8.39 -3.46 -12.66
N GLU A 128 -8.80 -4.61 -12.13
CA GLU A 128 -9.13 -4.78 -10.72
C GLU A 128 -7.87 -4.69 -9.84
N ILE A 129 -6.77 -5.36 -10.26
CA ILE A 129 -5.48 -5.30 -9.56
C ILE A 129 -4.97 -3.85 -9.50
N ILE A 130 -5.02 -3.13 -10.62
CA ILE A 130 -4.64 -1.72 -10.70
C ILE A 130 -5.48 -0.89 -9.72
N ARG A 131 -6.81 -1.05 -9.74
CA ARG A 131 -7.71 -0.27 -8.88
C ARG A 131 -7.49 -0.59 -7.39
N LYS A 132 -7.22 -1.85 -7.06
CA LYS A 132 -6.83 -2.30 -5.72
C LYS A 132 -5.54 -1.63 -5.25
N MET A 133 -4.49 -1.67 -6.08
CA MET A 133 -3.21 -1.01 -5.76
C MET A 133 -3.37 0.50 -5.62
N LEU A 134 -4.11 1.15 -6.54
CA LEU A 134 -4.41 2.58 -6.44
C LEU A 134 -5.16 2.92 -5.15
N THR A 135 -6.14 2.10 -4.75
CA THR A 135 -6.86 2.28 -3.48
C THR A 135 -5.91 2.22 -2.29
N HIS A 136 -5.02 1.24 -2.27
CA HIS A 136 -4.03 1.07 -1.21
C HIS A 136 -3.08 2.27 -1.11
N GLU A 137 -2.40 2.61 -2.20
CA GLU A 137 -1.40 3.70 -2.20
C GLU A 137 -2.05 5.08 -1.99
N CYS A 138 -3.23 5.33 -2.55
CA CYS A 138 -3.94 6.59 -2.30
C CYS A 138 -4.43 6.71 -0.85
N ALA A 139 -4.73 5.58 -0.18
CA ALA A 139 -5.11 5.60 1.24
C ALA A 139 -3.94 6.09 2.09
N HIS A 140 -2.72 5.61 1.86
CA HIS A 140 -1.51 6.09 2.55
C HIS A 140 -1.34 7.60 2.40
N LEU A 141 -1.44 8.13 1.17
CA LEU A 141 -1.29 9.57 0.95
C LEU A 141 -2.33 10.42 1.70
N LEU A 142 -3.56 9.93 1.82
CA LEU A 142 -4.62 10.62 2.55
C LEU A 142 -4.43 10.47 4.07
N LEU A 143 -3.97 9.30 4.52
CA LEU A 143 -3.60 9.04 5.90
C LEU A 143 -2.45 9.93 6.34
N HIS A 144 -1.36 10.02 5.57
CA HIS A 144 -0.18 10.84 5.90
C HIS A 144 -0.50 12.33 6.00
N GLN A 145 -1.50 12.81 5.25
CA GLN A 145 -2.00 14.18 5.36
C GLN A 145 -2.76 14.43 6.67
N ASP A 146 -3.48 13.42 7.18
CA ASP A 146 -4.29 13.53 8.40
C ASP A 146 -3.50 13.12 9.67
N TYR A 147 -2.52 12.21 9.51
CA TYR A 147 -1.69 11.61 10.55
C TYR A 147 -0.25 11.39 10.00
N PRO A 148 0.66 12.35 10.13
CA PRO A 148 2.03 12.22 9.61
C PRO A 148 2.84 11.14 10.34
N GLU A 149 3.55 10.29 9.59
CA GLU A 149 4.43 9.24 10.15
C GLU A 149 5.51 9.81 11.09
N SER A 150 5.97 11.04 10.82
CA SER A 150 6.99 11.72 11.63
C SER A 150 6.59 11.96 13.08
N GLU A 151 5.30 11.80 13.43
CA GLU A 151 4.82 11.87 14.81
C GLU A 151 5.11 10.58 15.62
N ALA A 152 5.42 9.46 14.95
CA ALA A 152 5.74 8.18 15.60
C ALA A 152 7.24 8.03 15.87
N ASN A 153 7.66 8.26 17.12
CA ASN A 153 9.08 8.41 17.46
C ASN A 153 9.69 7.15 18.08
N THR A 154 8.95 6.48 18.97
CA THR A 154 9.41 5.26 19.65
C THR A 154 9.09 4.00 18.85
N TYR A 155 9.77 2.89 19.15
CA TYR A 155 9.48 1.59 18.53
C TYR A 155 7.99 1.20 18.58
N ARG A 156 7.36 1.37 19.75
CA ARG A 156 5.93 1.03 19.94
C ARG A 156 5.00 1.98 19.21
N GLU A 157 5.33 3.27 19.18
CA GLU A 157 4.58 4.23 18.37
C GLU A 157 4.66 3.90 16.89
N LYS A 158 5.86 3.57 16.38
CA LYS A 158 6.05 3.13 14.98
C LYS A 158 5.25 1.87 14.67
N LEU A 159 5.29 0.85 15.53
CA LEU A 159 4.44 -0.34 15.36
C LEU A 159 2.94 0.00 15.38
N SER A 160 2.51 0.89 16.28
CA SER A 160 1.10 1.32 16.36
C SER A 160 0.68 2.11 15.13
N TYR A 161 1.57 2.93 14.59
CA TYR A 161 1.37 3.67 13.35
C TYR A 161 1.24 2.71 12.17
N LEU A 162 2.18 1.77 11.99
CA LEU A 162 2.13 0.75 10.93
C LEU A 162 0.87 -0.11 11.04
N LEU A 163 0.49 -0.55 12.25
CA LEU A 163 -0.76 -1.28 12.48
C LEU A 163 -1.99 -0.49 11.98
N PHE A 164 -2.00 0.82 12.16
CA PHE A 164 -3.12 1.69 11.76
C PHE A 164 -3.11 2.00 10.27
N ASP A 165 -1.97 2.47 9.77
CA ASP A 165 -1.81 3.00 8.41
C ASP A 165 -1.94 1.88 7.35
N GLU A 166 -1.03 0.91 7.39
CA GLU A 166 -1.04 -0.26 6.51
C GLU A 166 -2.30 -1.10 6.70
N GLY A 167 -2.75 -1.22 7.95
CA GLY A 167 -3.96 -1.94 8.29
C GLY A 167 -5.19 -1.37 7.59
N LEU A 168 -5.37 -0.05 7.63
CA LEU A 168 -6.51 0.59 6.98
C LEU A 168 -6.38 0.54 5.46
N ALA A 169 -5.19 0.82 4.92
CA ALA A 169 -4.94 0.78 3.49
C ALA A 169 -5.24 -0.60 2.90
N HIS A 170 -4.77 -1.67 3.54
CA HIS A 170 -5.09 -3.05 3.12
C HIS A 170 -6.56 -3.40 3.31
N PHE A 171 -7.18 -2.98 4.42
CA PHE A 171 -8.61 -3.22 4.66
C PHE A 171 -9.50 -2.59 3.57
N LEU A 172 -9.23 -1.33 3.20
CA LEU A 172 -9.97 -0.64 2.14
C LEU A 172 -9.72 -1.23 0.75
N ALA A 173 -8.51 -1.75 0.51
CA ALA A 173 -8.11 -2.33 -0.77
C ALA A 173 -8.36 -3.86 -0.86
N MET A 174 -8.90 -4.50 0.18
CA MET A 174 -8.93 -5.96 0.23
C MET A 174 -9.76 -6.57 -0.91
N ASP A 175 -10.95 -5.99 -1.13
CA ASP A 175 -11.96 -6.40 -2.12
C ASP A 175 -12.83 -5.18 -2.49
N GLU A 176 -13.54 -5.22 -3.62
CA GLU A 176 -14.36 -4.12 -4.14
C GLU A 176 -15.35 -3.60 -3.08
N GLN A 177 -15.93 -4.52 -2.32
CA GLN A 177 -16.70 -4.24 -1.13
C GLN A 177 -16.18 -5.12 0.00
N VAL A 178 -16.04 -4.55 1.19
CA VAL A 178 -15.52 -5.23 2.37
C VAL A 178 -16.32 -6.48 2.71
N ASN A 179 -17.62 -6.51 2.38
CA ASN A 179 -18.48 -7.66 2.65
C ASN A 179 -18.27 -8.83 1.66
N ASN A 180 -17.55 -8.62 0.56
CA ASN A 180 -17.25 -9.70 -0.41
C ASN A 180 -16.21 -10.67 0.14
N TYR A 181 -15.25 -10.16 0.92
CA TYR A 181 -14.24 -10.99 1.53
C TYR A 181 -14.81 -11.76 2.73
N ASP A 182 -14.57 -13.08 2.78
CA ASP A 182 -14.99 -13.91 3.91
C ASP A 182 -14.03 -13.75 5.09
N TRP A 183 -14.35 -12.80 5.95
CA TRP A 183 -13.67 -12.52 7.22
C TRP A 183 -13.81 -13.63 8.28
N THR A 184 -14.64 -14.64 8.02
CA THR A 184 -15.03 -15.68 9.00
C THR A 184 -14.65 -17.10 8.60
N SER A 185 -14.07 -17.28 7.41
CA SER A 185 -13.56 -18.57 6.98
C SER A 185 -12.50 -19.09 7.96
N SER A 186 -12.37 -20.41 8.10
CA SER A 186 -11.38 -21.01 9.01
C SER A 186 -9.96 -20.55 8.69
N GLU A 187 -9.59 -20.51 7.41
CA GLU A 187 -8.28 -20.02 6.96
C GLU A 187 -8.07 -18.54 7.32
N THR A 188 -9.10 -17.71 7.14
CA THR A 188 -9.05 -16.29 7.50
C THR A 188 -8.86 -16.10 9.01
N LEU A 189 -9.57 -16.88 9.82
CA LEU A 189 -9.46 -16.82 11.28
C LEU A 189 -8.10 -17.29 11.79
N GLU A 190 -7.51 -18.33 11.19
CA GLU A 190 -6.15 -18.79 11.51
C GLU A 190 -5.10 -17.71 11.20
N ARG A 191 -5.18 -17.08 10.02
CA ARG A 191 -4.30 -15.97 9.64
C ARG A 191 -4.42 -14.79 10.61
N LYS A 192 -5.64 -14.46 11.02
CA LYS A 192 -5.91 -13.42 11.99
C LYS A 192 -5.30 -13.72 13.35
N GLU A 193 -5.53 -14.92 13.88
CA GLU A 193 -4.99 -15.34 15.17
C GLU A 193 -3.47 -15.25 15.18
N LYS A 194 -2.82 -15.76 14.13
CA LYS A 194 -1.36 -15.67 13.97
C LYS A 194 -0.89 -14.22 13.94
N ALA A 195 -1.50 -13.36 13.10
CA ALA A 195 -1.08 -11.96 12.99
C ALA A 195 -1.24 -11.19 14.30
N PHE A 196 -2.35 -11.42 15.03
CA PHE A 196 -2.60 -10.81 16.34
C PHE A 196 -1.58 -11.26 17.39
N HIS A 197 -1.28 -12.56 17.42
CA HIS A 197 -0.25 -13.12 18.28
C HIS A 197 1.12 -12.51 18.00
N ASP A 198 1.55 -12.53 16.73
CA ASP A 198 2.87 -12.03 16.33
C ASP A 198 3.01 -10.53 16.60
N PHE A 199 1.97 -9.75 16.34
CA PHE A 199 1.96 -8.32 16.70
C PHE A 199 2.07 -8.11 18.21
N SER A 200 1.33 -8.88 19.02
CA SER A 200 1.39 -8.80 20.49
C SER A 200 2.78 -9.11 21.02
N GLU A 201 3.44 -10.16 20.50
CA GLU A 201 4.79 -10.51 20.92
C GLU A 201 5.81 -9.45 20.48
N ALA A 202 5.72 -8.97 19.23
CA ALA A 202 6.57 -7.88 18.76
C ALA A 202 6.40 -6.61 19.61
N TYR A 203 5.18 -6.28 20.05
CA TYR A 203 4.92 -5.08 20.86
C TYR A 203 5.54 -5.15 22.27
N LYS A 204 5.67 -6.36 22.82
CA LYS A 204 6.31 -6.61 24.13
C LYS A 204 7.83 -6.64 24.06
N GLU A 205 8.41 -6.74 22.86
CA GLU A 205 9.87 -6.83 22.68
C GLU A 205 10.62 -5.65 23.33
N GLU A 206 11.70 -5.96 24.04
CA GLU A 206 12.56 -4.99 24.75
C GLU A 206 13.97 -4.94 24.16
N ASN A 207 14.40 -5.96 23.41
CA ASN A 207 15.70 -6.01 22.76
C ASN A 207 15.72 -5.09 21.52
N SER A 208 16.61 -4.10 21.53
CA SER A 208 16.68 -3.08 20.48
C SER A 208 17.00 -3.59 19.08
N ASP A 209 17.77 -4.68 18.95
CA ASP A 209 18.11 -5.22 17.63
C ASP A 209 16.94 -6.04 17.08
N GLN A 210 16.25 -6.78 17.94
CA GLN A 210 15.01 -7.45 17.57
C GLN A 210 13.91 -6.44 17.22
N GLN A 211 13.82 -5.32 17.92
CA GLN A 211 12.90 -4.22 17.58
C GLN A 211 13.14 -3.68 16.17
N LYS A 212 14.40 -3.46 15.77
CA LYS A 212 14.72 -3.03 14.40
C LYS A 212 14.26 -4.08 13.38
N GLN A 213 14.54 -5.35 13.63
CA GLN A 213 14.13 -6.43 12.74
C GLN A 213 12.60 -6.55 12.67
N ASN A 214 11.89 -6.36 13.78
CA ASN A 214 10.44 -6.37 13.84
C ASN A 214 9.83 -5.22 13.02
N LEU A 215 10.42 -4.03 13.04
CA LEU A 215 9.97 -2.92 12.18
C LEU A 215 10.11 -3.23 10.69
N ILE A 216 11.18 -3.92 10.29
CA ILE A 216 11.34 -4.37 8.90
C ILE A 216 10.27 -5.41 8.56
N ASN A 217 10.14 -6.43 9.40
CA ASN A 217 9.23 -7.56 9.17
C ASN A 217 7.75 -7.18 9.34
N ALA A 218 7.45 -6.04 9.96
CA ALA A 218 6.09 -5.55 10.15
C ALA A 218 5.34 -5.37 8.81
N CYS A 219 6.09 -4.94 7.77
CA CYS A 219 5.54 -4.55 6.47
C CYS A 219 6.27 -5.18 5.27
N ALA A 220 7.40 -5.88 5.48
CA ALA A 220 8.16 -6.54 4.42
C ALA A 220 7.83 -8.04 4.31
N GLY A 221 8.06 -8.61 3.12
CA GLY A 221 7.87 -10.03 2.84
C GLY A 221 6.57 -10.36 2.10
N ALA A 222 6.21 -11.64 2.08
CA ALA A 222 4.97 -12.09 1.46
C ALA A 222 3.76 -11.49 2.19
N PHE A 223 2.66 -11.29 1.45
CA PHE A 223 1.48 -10.55 1.94
C PHE A 223 1.03 -10.97 3.36
N TRP A 224 0.85 -12.27 3.59
CA TRP A 224 0.36 -12.80 4.87
C TRP A 224 1.40 -12.84 6.00
N ASP A 225 2.67 -12.60 5.71
CA ASP A 225 3.77 -12.61 6.69
C ASP A 225 4.04 -11.23 7.30
N LYS A 226 3.46 -10.18 6.71
CA LYS A 226 3.54 -8.78 7.19
C LYS A 226 2.70 -8.59 8.44
N PHE A 227 3.19 -9.04 9.59
CA PHE A 227 2.35 -9.23 10.78
C PHE A 227 1.62 -7.97 11.23
N ALA A 228 2.22 -6.78 11.15
CA ALA A 228 1.58 -5.53 11.57
C ALA A 228 0.51 -5.09 10.57
N CYS A 229 0.82 -5.13 9.26
CA CYS A 229 -0.14 -4.86 8.19
C CYS A 229 -1.39 -5.75 8.32
N ILE A 230 -1.16 -7.06 8.48
CA ILE A 230 -2.24 -8.06 8.53
C ILE A 230 -3.03 -7.98 9.83
N ALA A 231 -2.37 -7.77 10.97
CA ALA A 231 -3.06 -7.52 12.24
C ALA A 231 -3.93 -6.26 12.16
N GLY A 232 -3.41 -5.18 11.56
CA GLY A 232 -4.15 -3.95 11.35
C GLY A 232 -5.39 -4.13 10.50
N MET A 233 -5.23 -4.82 9.37
CA MET A 233 -6.33 -5.13 8.44
C MET A 233 -7.44 -5.91 9.13
N PHE A 234 -7.09 -6.97 9.87
CA PHE A 234 -8.07 -7.75 10.61
C PHE A 234 -8.69 -6.99 11.79
N TRP A 235 -7.97 -6.04 12.37
CA TRP A 235 -8.52 -5.20 13.42
C TRP A 235 -9.56 -4.22 12.89
N PHE A 236 -9.30 -3.58 11.75
CA PHE A 236 -10.34 -2.81 11.05
C PHE A 236 -11.51 -3.69 10.63
N ALA A 237 -11.28 -4.91 10.16
CA ALA A 237 -12.35 -5.84 9.84
C ALA A 237 -13.23 -6.15 11.07
N ASP A 238 -12.63 -6.39 12.23
CA ASP A 238 -13.36 -6.59 13.49
C ASP A 238 -14.19 -5.36 13.88
N ILE A 239 -13.59 -4.17 13.81
CA ILE A 239 -14.29 -2.89 14.09
C ILE A 239 -15.48 -2.74 13.15
N TYR A 240 -15.32 -3.08 11.87
CA TYR A 240 -16.38 -3.03 10.88
C TYR A 240 -17.48 -4.07 11.16
N GLN A 241 -17.13 -5.30 11.55
CA GLN A 241 -18.13 -6.31 11.90
C GLN A 241 -18.95 -5.89 13.13
N MET A 242 -18.32 -5.24 14.12
CA MET A 242 -18.99 -4.80 15.34
C MET A 242 -19.90 -3.59 15.12
N ASN A 243 -19.40 -2.56 14.43
CA ASN A 243 -20.02 -1.24 14.40
C ASN A 243 -20.19 -0.66 12.98
N ARG A 244 -19.90 -1.48 11.94
CA ARG A 244 -19.99 -1.13 10.53
C ARG A 244 -19.20 0.15 10.24
N ARG A 245 -19.66 0.94 9.28
CA ARG A 245 -19.08 2.23 8.87
C ARG A 245 -18.88 3.20 10.04
N ALA A 246 -19.78 3.22 11.02
CA ALA A 246 -19.65 4.11 12.18
C ALA A 246 -18.44 3.74 13.06
N GLY A 247 -18.17 2.44 13.21
CA GLY A 247 -16.97 1.94 13.88
C GLY A 247 -15.69 2.40 13.19
N ILE A 248 -15.59 2.20 11.89
CA ILE A 248 -14.40 2.57 11.11
C ILE A 248 -14.17 4.07 11.15
N LYS A 249 -15.23 4.87 10.98
CA LYS A 249 -15.13 6.33 11.12
C LYS A 249 -14.63 6.73 12.51
N SER A 250 -15.15 6.12 13.58
CA SER A 250 -14.73 6.42 14.94
C SER A 250 -13.28 6.02 15.19
N ALA A 251 -12.84 4.85 14.70
CA ALA A 251 -11.47 4.38 14.81
C ALA A 251 -10.50 5.31 14.07
N TYR A 252 -10.86 5.70 12.83
CA TYR A 252 -10.13 6.67 12.04
C TYR A 252 -9.94 7.98 12.79
N GLN A 253 -11.03 8.59 13.28
CA GLN A 253 -10.99 9.87 13.98
C GLN A 253 -10.17 9.86 15.28
N LYS A 254 -10.07 8.71 15.95
CA LYS A 254 -9.21 8.55 17.13
C LYS A 254 -7.72 8.49 16.77
N GLY A 255 -7.38 8.17 15.53
CA GLY A 255 -6.01 8.04 15.04
C GLY A 255 -5.26 6.83 15.61
N TRP A 256 -3.95 6.80 15.35
CA TRP A 256 -3.09 5.63 15.58
C TRP A 256 -2.57 5.49 17.03
N ILE A 257 -2.52 6.59 17.81
CA ILE A 257 -1.82 6.66 19.12
C ILE A 257 -2.25 5.56 20.08
N ASN A 258 -3.55 5.26 20.16
CA ASN A 258 -4.10 4.25 21.05
C ASN A 258 -4.63 3.02 20.32
N PHE A 259 -4.40 2.92 19.01
CA PHE A 259 -5.01 1.89 18.17
C PHE A 259 -4.52 0.48 18.56
N SER A 260 -3.21 0.33 18.77
CA SER A 260 -2.61 -0.91 19.28
C SER A 260 -3.13 -1.30 20.68
N ASN A 261 -3.35 -0.33 21.58
CA ASN A 261 -3.87 -0.60 22.92
C ASN A 261 -5.28 -1.21 22.90
N GLU A 262 -6.12 -0.83 21.93
CA GLU A 262 -7.45 -1.41 21.77
C GLU A 262 -7.37 -2.86 21.27
N LEU A 263 -6.46 -3.16 20.34
CA LEU A 263 -6.19 -4.54 19.89
C LEU A 263 -5.63 -5.42 21.01
N LEU A 264 -4.61 -4.94 21.73
CA LEU A 264 -3.91 -5.74 22.74
C LEU A 264 -4.81 -6.17 23.90
N LYS A 265 -5.83 -5.39 24.24
CA LYS A 265 -6.87 -5.75 25.23
C LYS A 265 -7.74 -6.93 24.81
N LYS A 266 -7.75 -7.29 23.52
CA LYS A 266 -8.53 -8.40 22.97
C LYS A 266 -7.71 -9.69 22.85
N VAL A 267 -6.38 -9.55 22.74
CA VAL A 267 -5.43 -10.66 22.56
C VAL A 267 -4.86 -11.14 23.90
N GLY A 268 -4.75 -10.26 24.89
CA GLY A 268 -4.36 -10.59 26.28
C GLY A 268 -5.53 -10.95 27.17
#